data_AF-X1MS75-F1
#
_entry.id   AF-X1MS75-F1
#
_cell.length_a   1.000
_cell.length_b   1.000
_cell.length_c   1.000
_cell.angle_alpha   90.00
_cell.angle_beta   90.00
_cell.angle_gamma   90.00
#
_symmetry.space_group_name_H-M   'P 1'
#
loop_
_entity.id
_entity.type
_entity.pdbx_description
1 polymer ?
#
loop_
_entity_poly.entity_id
_entity_poly.type
_entity_poly.pdbx_seq_one_letter_code
_entity_poly.pdbx_strand_id
1 'polypeptide(L)'
;KSSISIGNAVGSNIFNILLVLGIASMITPIVIEKNLLIVEYPIMIGFSLLLLPFARSRFTLTRIEGLIFLLGYGAFIARLFL
;
A
#
# COMPACT_ATOMS: atom_id res chain seq x y z
N LYS A 1 -1.18 13.77 -18.32
CA LYS A 1 -2.32 13.46 -17.40
C LYS A 1 -2.02 12.34 -16.39
N SER A 2 -0.84 11.70 -16.36
CA SER A 2 -0.53 10.64 -15.38
C SER A 2 -0.13 11.13 -13.98
N SER A 3 0.46 12.32 -13.85
CA SER A 3 0.99 12.82 -12.57
C SER A 3 -0.08 13.00 -11.50
N ILE A 4 -1.30 13.39 -11.89
CA ILE A 4 -2.46 13.54 -10.99
C ILE A 4 -2.92 12.18 -10.46
N SER A 5 -2.82 11.11 -11.25
CA SER A 5 -3.33 9.80 -10.84
C SER A 5 -2.48 9.16 -9.73
N ILE A 6 -1.15 9.33 -9.77
CA ILE A 6 -0.26 8.83 -8.71
C ILE A 6 -0.44 9.66 -7.44
N GLY A 7 -0.52 10.98 -7.58
CA GLY A 7 -0.79 11.87 -6.44
C GLY A 7 -2.12 11.55 -5.75
N ASN A 8 -3.17 11.23 -6.52
CA ASN A 8 -4.45 10.79 -5.98
C ASN A 8 -4.35 9.44 -5.26
N ALA A 9 -3.65 8.46 -5.84
CA ALA A 9 -3.49 7.13 -5.24
C ALA A 9 -2.69 7.17 -3.93
N VAL A 10 -1.60 7.95 -3.87
CA VAL A 10 -0.82 8.14 -2.64
C VAL A 10 -1.64 8.93 -1.61
N GLY A 11 -2.28 10.01 -2.05
CA GLY A 11 -3.09 10.86 -1.19
C GLY A 11 -4.27 10.13 -0.54
N SER A 12 -5.00 9.30 -1.29
CA SER A 12 -6.13 8.53 -0.76
C SER A 12 -5.71 7.48 0.27
N ASN A 13 -4.55 6.82 0.07
CA ASN A 13 -4.01 5.87 1.05
C ASN A 13 -3.59 6.55 2.35
N ILE A 14 -2.91 7.70 2.27
CA ILE A 14 -2.53 8.50 3.44
C ILE A 14 -3.78 8.96 4.18
N PHE A 15 -4.78 9.48 3.47
CA PHE A 15 -6.04 9.93 4.04
C PHE A 15 -6.80 8.78 4.73
N ASN A 16 -6.88 7.62 4.11
CA ASN A 16 -7.56 6.47 4.69
C ASN A 16 -6.88 5.95 5.96
N ILE A 17 -5.54 5.91 6.00
CA ILE A 17 -4.83 5.45 7.20
C ILE A 17 -4.90 6.48 8.33
N LEU A 18 -4.65 7.76 8.02
CA LEU A 18 -4.56 8.78 9.07
C LEU A 18 -5.94 9.26 9.54
N LEU A 19 -6.86 9.52 8.62
CA LEU A 19 -8.17 10.05 8.96
C LEU A 19 -9.17 8.93 9.25
N VAL A 20 -9.42 8.04 8.29
CA VAL A 20 -10.49 7.04 8.43
C VAL A 20 -10.13 6.00 9.50
N LEU A 21 -9.00 5.32 9.36
CA LEU A 21 -8.54 4.31 10.31
C LEU A 21 -8.18 4.93 11.66
N GLY A 22 -7.52 6.10 11.65
CA GLY A 22 -7.20 6.85 12.87
C GLY A 22 -8.44 7.18 13.70
N ILE A 23 -9.45 7.84 13.09
CA ILE A 23 -10.70 8.16 13.78
C ILE A 23 -11.45 6.88 14.19
N ALA A 24 -11.52 5.87 13.32
CA ALA A 24 -12.19 4.60 13.64
C ALA A 24 -11.58 3.95 14.90
N SER A 25 -10.24 3.96 15.02
CA SER A 25 -9.53 3.41 16.18
C SER A 25 -9.74 4.18 17.48
N MET A 26 -10.05 5.49 17.40
CA MET A 26 -10.39 6.32 18.57
C MET A 26 -11.81 6.03 19.07
N ILE A 27 -12.75 5.70 18.16
CA ILE A 27 -14.15 5.42 18.50
C ILE A 27 -14.30 3.98 19.00
N THR A 28 -13.67 3.02 18.32
CA THR A 28 -13.76 1.60 18.68
C THR A 28 -12.37 0.97 18.58
N PRO A 29 -11.86 0.37 19.66
CA PRO A 29 -10.57 -0.31 19.62
C PRO A 29 -10.59 -1.40 18.54
N ILE A 30 -9.68 -1.28 17.58
CA ILE A 30 -9.52 -2.26 16.51
C ILE A 30 -8.68 -3.41 17.07
N VAL A 31 -9.28 -4.60 17.18
CA VAL A 31 -8.56 -5.80 17.57
C VAL A 31 -7.72 -6.27 16.38
N ILE A 32 -6.40 -6.28 16.55
CA ILE A 32 -5.46 -6.63 15.49
C ILE A 32 -4.93 -8.04 15.73
N GLU A 33 -5.05 -8.91 14.73
CA GLU A 33 -4.43 -10.23 14.79
C GLU A 33 -2.90 -10.14 14.74
N LYS A 34 -2.23 -11.00 15.51
CA LYS A 34 -0.77 -11.01 15.58
C LYS A 34 -0.11 -11.25 14.21
N ASN A 35 -0.73 -12.09 13.37
CA ASN A 35 -0.22 -12.39 12.03
C ASN A 35 -0.23 -11.15 11.12
N LEU A 36 -1.30 -10.35 11.22
CA LEU A 36 -1.46 -9.11 10.46
C LEU A 36 -0.35 -8.09 10.81
N LEU A 37 0.02 -8.00 12.09
CA LEU A 37 1.12 -7.13 12.55
C LEU A 37 2.51 -7.57 12.10
N ILE A 38 2.80 -8.87 12.11
CA ILE A 38 4.17 -9.37 11.89
C ILE A 38 4.45 -9.78 10.44
N VAL A 39 3.42 -10.05 9.63
CA VAL A 39 3.56 -10.49 8.24
C VAL A 39 2.99 -9.45 7.28
N GLU A 40 1.70 -9.14 7.41
CA GLU A 40 0.99 -8.35 6.39
C GLU A 40 1.44 -6.89 6.39
N TYR A 41 1.49 -6.24 7.55
CA TYR A 41 1.95 -4.84 7.66
C TYR A 41 3.38 -4.64 7.14
N PRO A 42 4.39 -5.43 7.54
CA PRO A 42 5.74 -5.31 7.00
C PRO A 42 5.81 -5.50 5.49
N ILE A 43 5.03 -6.43 4.92
CA ILE A 43 4.96 -6.62 3.47
C ILE A 43 4.37 -5.37 2.80
N MET A 44 3.25 -4.83 3.29
CA MET A 44 2.65 -3.60 2.74
C MET A 44 3.58 -2.38 2.84
N ILE A 45 4.34 -2.26 3.93
CA ILE A 45 5.39 -1.25 4.07
C ILE A 45 6.49 -1.48 3.04
N GLY A 46 6.93 -2.73 2.84
CA GLY A 46 7.91 -3.10 1.83
C GLY A 46 7.47 -2.69 0.41
N PHE A 47 6.22 -2.97 0.03
CA PHE A 47 5.65 -2.51 -1.24
C PHE A 47 5.63 -0.98 -1.35
N SER A 48 5.27 -0.29 -0.27
CA SER A 48 5.24 1.18 -0.24
C SER A 48 6.64 1.77 -0.38
N LEU A 49 7.65 1.18 0.28
CA LEU A 49 9.06 1.59 0.16
C LEU A 49 9.62 1.31 -1.22
N LEU A 50 9.29 0.16 -1.81
CA LEU A 50 9.66 -0.16 -3.20
C LEU A 50 9.12 0.87 -4.17
N LEU A 51 7.97 1.49 -3.89
CA LEU A 51 7.36 2.52 -4.74
C LEU A 51 8.13 3.85 -4.71
N LEU A 52 8.86 4.16 -3.63
CA LEU A 52 9.62 5.42 -3.47
C LEU A 52 10.72 5.66 -4.53
N PRO A 53 11.63 4.72 -4.84
CA PRO A 53 12.63 4.93 -5.88
C PRO A 53 12.00 5.12 -7.27
N PHE A 54 10.90 4.42 -7.57
CA PHE A 54 10.14 4.60 -8.81
C PHE A 54 9.43 5.96 -8.86
N ALA A 55 8.90 6.44 -7.73
CA ALA A 55 8.31 7.77 -7.63
C ALA A 55 9.33 8.88 -7.84
N ARG A 56 10.59 8.68 -7.41
CA ARG A 56 11.68 9.64 -7.61
C ARG A 56 12.13 9.73 -9.08
N SER A 57 11.95 8.67 -9.86
CA SER A 57 12.23 8.65 -11.30
C SER A 57 11.04 9.21 -12.09
N ARG A 58 11.03 10.53 -12.30
CA ARG A 58 10.05 11.29 -13.11
C ARG A 58 8.56 11.19 -12.69
N PHE A 59 8.22 10.63 -11.52
CA PHE A 59 6.83 10.39 -11.09
C PHE A 59 6.00 9.64 -12.14
N THR A 60 6.62 8.72 -12.89
CA THR A 60 5.93 7.92 -13.90
C THR A 60 6.21 6.45 -13.66
N LEU A 61 5.18 5.69 -13.32
CA LEU A 61 5.24 4.23 -13.36
C LEU A 61 5.13 3.76 -14.81
N THR A 62 6.13 3.02 -15.26
CA THR A 62 6.10 2.31 -16.54
C THR A 62 5.19 1.08 -16.44
N ARG A 63 4.77 0.54 -17.59
CA ARG A 63 3.95 -0.68 -17.62
C ARG A 63 4.66 -1.88 -16.98
N ILE A 64 6.00 -1.96 -17.13
CA ILE A 64 6.79 -3.05 -16.57
C ILE A 64 6.86 -2.94 -15.05
N GLU A 65 7.10 -1.74 -14.52
CA GLU A 65 7.08 -1.49 -13.07
C GLU A 65 5.70 -1.82 -12.48
N GLY A 66 4.63 -1.34 -13.13
CA GLY A 66 3.25 -1.68 -12.73
C GLY A 66 2.97 -3.18 -12.73
N LEU A 67 3.51 -3.94 -13.71
CA LEU A 67 3.38 -5.39 -13.76
C LEU A 67 4.12 -6.08 -12.61
N ILE A 68 5.30 -5.60 -12.22
CA ILE A 68 6.05 -6.11 -11.06
C ILE A 68 5.23 -5.92 -9.78
N PHE A 69 4.66 -4.72 -9.59
CA PHE A 69 3.76 -4.46 -8.45
C PHE A 69 2.52 -5.36 -8.47
N LEU A 70 1.92 -5.57 -9.64
CA LEU A 70 0.74 -6.42 -9.80
C LEU A 70 1.05 -7.88 -9.46
N LEU A 71 2.15 -8.43 -9.97
CA LEU A 71 2.56 -9.81 -9.69
C LEU A 71 2.94 -9.99 -8.23
N GLY A 72 3.66 -9.02 -7.64
CA GLY A 72 3.98 -9.02 -6.22
C GLY A 72 2.71 -9.02 -5.35
N TYR A 73 1.73 -8.18 -5.69
CA TYR A 73 0.45 -8.16 -4.99
C TYR A 73 -0.32 -9.47 -5.16
N GLY A 74 -0.32 -10.05 -6.36
CA GLY A 74 -0.91 -11.37 -6.61
C GLY A 74 -0.26 -12.48 -5.78
N ALA A 75 1.08 -12.46 -5.64
CA ALA A 75 1.80 -13.39 -4.77
C ALA A 75 1.47 -13.19 -3.29
N PHE A 76 1.32 -11.95 -2.83
CA PHE A 76 0.88 -11.64 -1.48
C PHE A 76 -0.53 -12.19 -1.20
N ILE A 77 -1.46 -11.98 -2.13
CA ILE A 77 -2.82 -12.52 -2.03
C ILE A 77 -2.80 -14.05 -2.02
N ALA A 78 -2.04 -14.69 -2.92
CA ALA A 78 -1.91 -16.14 -2.94
C ALA A 78 -1.40 -16.70 -1.60
N ARG A 79 -0.42 -16.04 -0.98
CA ARG A 79 0.09 -16.38 0.36
C ARG A 79 -0.93 -16.16 1.47
N LEU A 80 -1.88 -15.25 1.31
CA LEU A 80 -2.92 -15.01 2.31
C LEU A 80 -4.00 -16.10 2.27
N PHE A 81 -4.27 -16.68 1.10
CA PHE A 81 -5.29 -17.71 0.90
C PHE A 81 -4.77 -19.16 1.04
N LEU A 82 -3.46 -19.38 0.86
CA LEU A 82 -2.78 -20.67 1.02
C LEU A 82 -2.22 -20.82 2.44
#